data_AF-A0A2J6R1F4-F1
#
_entry.id   AF-A0A2J6R1F4-F1
#
_cell.length_a   1.000
_cell.length_b   1.000
_cell.length_c   1.000
_cell.angle_alpha   90.00
_cell.angle_beta   90.00
_cell.angle_gamma   90.00
#
_symmetry.space_group_name_H-M   'P 1'
#
loop_
_entity.id
_entity.type
_entity.pdbx_description
1 polymer ?
#
loop_
_entity_poly.entity_id
_entity_poly.type
_entity_poly.pdbx_seq_one_letter_code
_entity_poly.pdbx_strand_id
1 'polypeptide(L)' 'RRLMTTSQGRIGVAPKAAKQGDIICILFGSSIPMVVRPIPDFENCFTLVGECYVEGVMDGEAL' A
#
# COMPACT_ATOMS: atom_id res chain seq x y z
N ARG A 1 8.39 10.52 -3.29
CA ARG A 1 7.41 9.55 -3.86
C ARG A 1 8.11 8.79 -5.00
N ARG A 2 7.63 7.61 -5.40
CA ARG A 2 8.11 6.85 -6.57
C ARG A 2 6.90 6.26 -7.31
N LEU A 3 7.01 6.11 -8.63
CA LEU A 3 6.04 5.32 -9.40
C LEU A 3 6.17 3.84 -9.02
N MET A 4 5.03 3.16 -9.00
CA MET A 4 4.94 1.75 -8.68
C MET A 4 3.83 1.08 -9.50
N THR A 5 3.95 -0.22 -9.66
CA THR A 5 2.90 -1.07 -10.23
C THR A 5 2.57 -2.15 -9.20
N THR A 6 1.29 -2.46 -9.05
CA THR A 6 0.82 -3.55 -8.17
C THR A 6 0.87 -4.89 -8.91
N SER A 7 0.80 -6.00 -8.17
CA SER A 7 0.69 -7.35 -8.76
C SER A 7 -0.57 -7.55 -9.62
N GLN A 8 -1.59 -6.70 -9.44
CA GLN A 8 -2.82 -6.69 -10.23
C GLN A 8 -2.73 -5.75 -11.45
N GLY A 9 -1.54 -5.25 -11.79
CA GLY A 9 -1.31 -4.39 -12.96
C GLY A 9 -1.72 -2.93 -12.78
N ARG A 10 -2.22 -2.53 -11.60
CA ARG A 10 -2.57 -1.12 -11.32
C ARG A 10 -1.33 -0.26 -11.16
N ILE A 11 -1.40 0.98 -11.64
CA ILE A 11 -0.34 1.99 -11.49
C ILE A 11 -0.62 2.85 -10.26
N GLY A 12 0.44 3.35 -9.62
CA GLY A 12 0.29 4.27 -8.52
C GLY A 12 1.58 4.95 -8.09
N VAL A 13 1.49 5.63 -6.95
CA VAL A 13 2.55 6.44 -6.38
C VAL A 13 2.75 6.06 -4.92
N ALA A 14 3.95 5.59 -4.58
CA ALA A 14 4.30 5.15 -3.22
C ALA A 14 5.31 6.09 -2.53
N PRO A 15 5.50 5.98 -1.20
CA PRO A 15 6.58 6.65 -0.47
C PRO A 15 7.96 6.28 -1.03
N LYS A 16 8.97 7.14 -0.81
CA LYS A 16 10.35 6.81 -1.24
C LYS A 16 10.87 5.54 -0.57
N ALA A 17 10.41 5.21 0.63
CA ALA A 17 10.83 4.02 1.37
C ALA A 17 10.17 2.71 0.92
N ALA A 18 9.19 2.78 0.00
CA ALA A 18 8.52 1.60 -0.54
C ALA A 18 9.50 0.75 -1.37
N LYS A 19 9.35 -0.57 -1.28
CA LYS A 19 10.16 -1.57 -1.99
C LYS A 19 9.29 -2.75 -2.45
N GLN A 20 9.84 -3.56 -3.35
CA GLN A 20 9.17 -4.78 -3.80
C GLN A 20 8.88 -5.72 -2.62
N GLY A 21 7.68 -6.30 -2.59
CA GLY A 21 7.19 -7.12 -1.48
C GLY A 21 6.43 -6.35 -0.40
N ASP A 22 6.41 -5.02 -0.45
CA ASP A 22 5.47 -4.24 0.37
C ASP A 22 4.02 -4.48 -0.11
N ILE A 23 3.08 -4.37 0.83
CA ILE A 23 1.66 -4.63 0.63
C ILE A 23 0.90 -3.30 0.66
N ILE A 24 -0.13 -3.18 -0.17
CA ILE A 24 -1.06 -2.06 -0.14
C ILE A 24 -2.32 -2.50 0.59
N CYS A 25 -2.74 -1.74 1.59
CA CYS A 25 -3.99 -1.97 2.30
C CYS A 25 -4.69 -0.66 2.65
N ILE A 26 -6.01 -0.72 2.83
CA ILE A 26 -6.78 0.37 3.43
C ILE A 26 -6.99 -0.05 4.90
N LEU A 27 -6.41 0.71 5.83
CA LEU A 27 -6.63 0.47 7.25
C LEU A 27 -8.06 0.83 7.62
N PHE A 28 -8.68 0.07 8.52
CA PHE A 28 -10.02 0.40 9.01
C PHE A 28 -10.05 1.82 9.59
N GLY A 29 -10.96 2.65 9.11
CA GLY A 29 -11.04 4.08 9.47
C GLY A 29 -10.15 5.02 8.66
N SER A 30 -9.31 4.50 7.76
CA SER A 30 -8.59 5.30 6.77
C SER A 30 -9.42 5.46 5.49
N SER A 31 -9.42 6.66 4.92
CA SER A 31 -10.00 6.93 3.60
C SER A 31 -9.01 6.76 2.45
N ILE A 32 -7.75 6.45 2.75
CA ILE A 32 -6.67 6.35 1.76
C ILE A 32 -5.85 5.05 1.90
N PRO A 33 -5.34 4.50 0.79
CA PRO A 33 -4.47 3.34 0.81
C PRO A 33 -3.10 3.65 1.41
N MET A 34 -2.58 2.67 2.12
CA MET A 34 -1.33 2.71 2.87
C MET A 34 -0.42 1.58 2.39
N VAL A 35 0.88 1.85 2.37
CA VAL A 35 1.91 0.84 2.16
C VAL A 35 2.33 0.32 3.52
N VAL A 36 2.21 -0.99 3.70
CA VAL A 36 2.65 -1.72 4.89
C VAL A 36 3.67 -2.79 4.52
N ARG A 37 4.58 -3.09 5.43
CA ARG A 37 5.64 -4.08 5.23
C ARG A 37 5.55 -5.18 6.28
N PRO A 38 5.43 -6.45 5.90
CA PRO A 38 5.49 -7.57 6.85
C PRO A 38 6.76 -7.52 7.69
N ILE A 39 6.64 -7.80 8.99
CA ILE A 39 7.79 -7.98 9.86
C ILE A 39 8.13 -9.49 9.85
N PRO A 40 9.37 -9.88 9.51
CA PRO A 40 9.79 -11.27 9.61
C PRO A 40 9.54 -11.83 11.01
N ASP A 41 9.17 -13.10 11.11
CA ASP A 41 8.95 -13.84 12.35
C ASP A 41 7.74 -13.40 13.22
N PHE A 42 6.97 -12.40 12.79
CA PHE A 42 5.75 -11.97 13.47
C PHE A 42 4.52 -12.08 12.54
N GLU A 43 3.60 -12.98 12.89
CA GLU A 43 2.33 -13.09 12.17
C GLU A 43 1.46 -11.84 12.38
N ASN A 44 0.83 -11.37 11.31
CA ASN A 44 -0.08 -10.21 11.31
C ASN A 44 0.54 -8.90 11.82
N CYS A 45 1.86 -8.81 11.93
CA CYS A 45 2.56 -7.58 12.29
C CYS A 45 3.17 -6.93 11.05
N PHE A 46 2.93 -5.63 10.91
CA PHE A 46 3.40 -4.85 9.77
C PHE A 46 3.98 -3.53 10.23
N THR A 47 5.07 -3.11 9.61
CA THR A 47 5.57 -1.73 9.70
C THR A 47 4.78 -0.85 8.73
N LEU A 48 4.25 0.26 9.22
CA LEU A 48 3.66 1.29 8.36
C LEU A 48 4.77 2.02 7.60
N VAL A 49 4.80 1.88 6.27
CA VAL A 49 5.77 2.57 5.40
C VAL A 49 5.26 3.98 5.04
N GLY A 50 3.94 4.12 4.87
CA GLY A 50 3.27 5.40 4.67
C GLY A 50 2.20 5.35 3.57
N GLU A 51 1.52 6.48 3.38
CA GLU A 51 0.42 6.63 2.43
C GLU A 51 0.86 6.45 0.97
N CYS A 52 -0.02 5.91 0.13
CA CYS A 52 0.18 5.82 -1.31
C CYS A 52 -1.05 6.26 -2.08
N TYR A 53 -0.89 6.38 -3.40
CA TYR A 53 -1.97 6.52 -4.37
C TYR A 53 -1.98 5.29 -5.26
N VAL A 54 -3.15 4.73 -5.53
CA VAL A 54 -3.34 3.66 -6.51
C VAL A 54 -4.54 4.04 -7.35
N GLU A 55 -4.34 4.05 -8.67
CA GLU A 55 -5.42 4.28 -9.63
C GLU A 55 -6.58 3.30 -9.38
N GLY A 56 -7.81 3.80 -9.40
CA GLY A 56 -9.03 3.01 -9.20
C GLY A 56 -9.31 2.57 -7.75
N VAL A 57 -8.35 2.66 -6.83
CA VAL A 57 -8.58 2.26 -5.42
C VAL A 57 -9.15 3.40 -4.59
N MET A 58 -8.75 4.64 -4.88
CA MET A 58 -9.20 5.82 -4.10
C MET A 58 -10.61 6.31 -4.43
N ASP A 59 -11.19 5.93 -5.58
CA ASP A 59 -12.53 6.36 -6.00
C ASP A 59 -13.66 5.47 -5.45
N GLY A 60 -13.38 4.65 -4.43
CA GLY A 60 -14.37 3.80 -3.77
C GLY A 60 -14.61 2.45 -4.43
N GLU A 61 -13.81 2.05 -5.43
CA GLU A 61 -13.93 0.75 -6.11
C GLU A 61 -13.27 -0.41 -5.35
N ALA A 62 -12.74 -0.15 -4.16
CA ALA A 62 -12.01 -1.13 -3.33
C ALA A 62 -12.79 -1.60 -2.08
N LEU A 63 -14.09 -1.31 -1.99
CA LEU A 63 -15.00 -1.80 -0.95
C LEU A 63 -15.75 -3.06 -1.40
#